data_AF-A0ABD2WD79-F1
#
_entry.id   AF-A0ABD2WD79-F1
#
_cell.length_a   1.000
_cell.length_b   1.000
_cell.length_c   1.000
_cell.angle_alpha   90.00
_cell.angle_beta   90.00
_cell.angle_gamma   90.00
#
_symmetry.space_group_name_H-M   'P 1'
#
loop_
_entity.id
_entity.type
_entity.pdbx_description
1 polymer ?
#
loop_
_entity_poly.entity_id
_entity_poly.type
_entity_poly.pdbx_seq_one_letter_code
_entity_poly.pdbx_strand_id
1 'polypeptide(L)'
;MIDHLKGSFDASDKLKSTGATLDDDLLAIMLLQSLPSSFENFRCAIESRDKLPDLEIQKIKILEEHKSRHSVNDNHNSSAMIAKT
;
A
#
# COMPACT_ATOMS: atom_id res chain seq x y z
N MET A 1 11.47 2.89 -4.14
CA MET A 1 10.13 2.37 -3.76
C MET A 1 9.28 3.45 -3.11
N ILE A 2 9.76 4.14 -2.06
CA ILE A 2 9.09 5.34 -1.52
C ILE A 2 8.86 6.41 -2.61
N ASP A 3 9.82 6.63 -3.50
CA ASP A 3 9.65 7.61 -4.60
C ASP A 3 8.57 7.19 -5.59
N HIS A 4 8.41 5.88 -5.82
CA HIS A 4 7.32 5.34 -6.62
C HIS A 4 5.96 5.58 -5.95
N LEU A 5 5.85 5.31 -4.64
CA LEU A 5 4.62 5.58 -3.89
C LEU A 5 4.26 7.07 -3.88
N LYS A 6 5.24 7.95 -3.70
CA LYS A 6 5.05 9.40 -3.79
C LYS A 6 4.56 9.83 -5.17
N GLY A 7 5.14 9.27 -6.24
CA GLY A 7 4.69 9.52 -7.61
C GLY A 7 3.26 9.03 -7.86
N SER A 8 2.91 7.83 -7.38
CA SER A 8 1.55 7.29 -7.47
C SER A 8 0.54 8.14 -6.70
N PHE A 9 0.89 8.64 -5.51
CA PHE A 9 0.01 9.51 -4.73
C PHE A 9 -0.16 10.89 -5.37
N ASP A 10 0.92 11.52 -5.85
CA ASP A 10 0.87 12.81 -6.56
C ASP A 10 0.03 12.71 -7.84
N ALA A 11 0.17 11.62 -8.60
CA ALA A 11 -0.65 11.37 -9.78
C ALA A 11 -2.13 11.23 -9.43
N SER A 12 -2.46 10.47 -8.37
CA SER A 12 -3.82 10.30 -7.88
C SER A 12 -4.43 11.64 -7.41
N ASP A 13 -3.66 12.46 -6.71
CA ASP A 13 -4.11 13.75 -6.18
C ASP A 13 -4.29 14.79 -7.28
N LYS A 14 -3.38 14.82 -8.27
CA LYS A 14 -3.54 15.65 -9.47
C LYS A 14 -4.77 15.24 -10.25
N LEU A 15 -4.99 13.94 -10.48
CA LEU A 15 -6.18 13.45 -11.20
C LEU A 15 -7.48 13.90 -10.50
N LYS A 16 -7.53 13.79 -9.17
CA LYS A 16 -8.65 14.29 -8.35
C LYS A 16 -8.82 15.80 -8.45
N SER A 17 -7.72 16.55 -8.45
CA SER A 17 -7.70 18.03 -8.53
C SER A 17 -8.05 18.57 -9.92
N THR A 18 -7.83 17.79 -10.99
CA THR A 18 -8.08 18.25 -12.37
C THR A 18 -9.58 18.33 -12.71
N GLY A 19 -10.47 18.00 -11.76
CA GLY A 19 -11.92 18.06 -11.97
C GLY A 19 -12.46 16.94 -12.86
N ALA A 20 -11.63 15.94 -13.19
CA ALA A 20 -12.13 14.70 -13.75
C ALA A 20 -13.04 14.06 -12.69
N THR A 21 -14.30 13.82 -13.05
CA THR A 21 -15.35 13.22 -12.21
C THR A 21 -15.07 11.72 -11.99
N LEU A 22 -13.81 11.37 -11.73
CA LEU A 22 -13.40 10.02 -11.41
C LEU A 22 -13.87 9.75 -9.99
N ASP A 23 -14.67 8.69 -9.88
CA ASP A 23 -15.14 8.19 -8.62
C ASP A 23 -13.94 7.85 -7.71
N ASP A 24 -14.07 8.15 -6.42
CA ASP A 24 -13.00 7.92 -5.45
C ASP A 24 -12.63 6.43 -5.37
N ASP A 25 -13.58 5.51 -5.62
CA ASP A 25 -13.31 4.07 -5.69
C ASP A 25 -12.46 3.74 -6.92
N LEU A 26 -12.71 4.40 -8.05
CA LEU A 26 -11.91 4.19 -9.26
C LEU A 26 -10.48 4.67 -9.08
N LEU A 27 -10.28 5.83 -8.44
CA LEU A 27 -8.95 6.32 -8.09
C LEU A 27 -8.22 5.36 -7.13
N ALA A 28 -8.93 4.82 -6.15
CA ALA A 28 -8.38 3.86 -5.20
C ALA A 28 -8.05 2.50 -5.86
N ILE A 29 -8.83 2.04 -6.83
CA ILE A 29 -8.51 0.85 -7.63
C ILE A 29 -7.27 1.10 -8.50
N MET A 30 -7.20 2.24 -9.18
CA MET A 30 -6.03 2.61 -9.99
C MET A 30 -4.76 2.72 -9.15
N LEU A 31 -4.85 3.31 -7.96
CA LEU A 31 -3.74 3.40 -7.03
C LEU A 31 -3.28 2.00 -6.59
N LEU A 32 -4.21 1.11 -6.24
CA LEU A 32 -3.93 -0.27 -5.84
C LEU A 32 -3.25 -1.07 -6.95
N GLN A 33 -3.70 -0.89 -8.20
CA GLN A 33 -3.12 -1.55 -9.37
C GLN A 33 -1.74 -0.98 -9.74
N SER A 34 -1.46 0.28 -9.40
CA SER A 34 -0.15 0.89 -9.64
C SER A 34 0.95 0.35 -8.72
N LEU A 35 0.59 -0.35 -7.64
CA LEU A 35 1.56 -0.89 -6.70
C LEU A 35 2.41 -2.00 -7.33
N PRO A 36 3.71 -2.09 -6.96
CA PRO A 36 4.58 -3.16 -7.45
C PRO A 36 4.14 -4.53 -6.92
N SER A 37 4.54 -5.60 -7.61
CA SER A 37 4.17 -7.00 -7.29
C SER A 37 4.52 -7.42 -5.86
N SER A 38 5.49 -6.77 -5.21
CA SER A 38 5.75 -7.00 -3.80
C SER A 38 4.50 -6.79 -2.94
N PHE A 39 3.58 -5.90 -3.31
CA PHE A 39 2.34 -5.62 -2.59
C PHE A 39 1.19 -6.59 -2.91
N GLU A 40 1.42 -7.69 -3.63
CA GLU A 40 0.39 -8.65 -4.03
C GLU A 40 -0.50 -9.12 -2.87
N ASN A 41 0.09 -9.54 -1.73
CA ASN A 41 -0.69 -9.94 -0.55
C ASN A 41 -1.59 -8.82 -0.01
N PHE A 42 -1.08 -7.58 -0.02
CA PHE A 42 -1.85 -6.40 0.40
C PHE A 42 -3.00 -6.14 -0.58
N ARG A 43 -2.72 -6.20 -1.88
CA ARG A 43 -3.74 -6.04 -2.92
C ARG A 43 -4.85 -7.08 -2.78
N CYS A 44 -4.50 -8.36 -2.65
CA CYS A 44 -5.46 -9.44 -2.45
C CYS A 44 -6.34 -9.20 -1.22
N ALA A 45 -5.76 -8.72 -0.11
CA ALA A 45 -6.50 -8.43 1.12
C ALA A 45 -7.43 -7.21 1.02
N ILE A 46 -7.13 -6.25 0.14
CA ILE A 46 -8.03 -5.12 -0.15
C ILE A 46 -9.12 -5.53 -1.14
N GLU A 47 -8.77 -6.26 -2.19
CA GLU A 47 -9.68 -6.77 -3.22
C GLU A 47 -10.71 -7.77 -2.66
N SER A 48 -10.35 -8.51 -1.61
CA SER A 48 -11.26 -9.46 -0.96
C SER A 48 -12.33 -8.82 -0.06
N ARG A 49 -12.31 -7.50 0.14
CA ARG A 49 -13.26 -6.80 1.00
C ARG A 49 -14.52 -6.42 0.23
N ASP A 50 -15.69 -6.54 0.87
CA ASP A 50 -16.98 -6.13 0.28
C ASP A 50 -17.07 -4.64 -0.04
N LYS A 51 -16.27 -3.82 0.66
CA LYS A 51 -16.18 -2.37 0.45
C LYS A 51 -14.73 -1.94 0.36
N LEU A 52 -14.45 -1.14 -0.65
CA LEU A 52 -13.15 -0.50 -0.80
C LEU A 52 -12.96 0.54 0.32
N PRO A 53 -11.76 0.65 0.91
CA PRO A 53 -11.46 1.79 1.78
C PRO A 53 -11.45 3.09 0.97
N ASP A 54 -11.82 4.19 1.63
CA ASP A 54 -11.63 5.54 1.07
C ASP A 54 -10.18 5.75 0.61
N LEU A 55 -9.99 6.57 -0.42
CA LEU A 55 -8.69 6.83 -1.03
C LEU A 55 -7.63 7.25 -0.01
N GLU A 56 -7.98 8.11 0.95
CA GLU A 56 -7.09 8.55 2.03
C GLU A 56 -6.72 7.40 2.98
N ILE A 57 -7.69 6.55 3.33
CA ILE A 57 -7.46 5.36 4.18
C ILE A 57 -6.57 4.36 3.44
N GLN A 58 -6.77 4.19 2.13
CA GLN A 58 -5.96 3.30 1.31
C GLN A 58 -4.49 3.76 1.26
N LYS A 59 -4.22 5.06 1.07
CA LYS A 59 -2.87 5.64 1.12
C LYS A 59 -2.18 5.37 2.46
N ILE A 60 -2.89 5.57 3.57
CA ILE A 60 -2.37 5.28 4.93
C ILE A 60 -1.99 3.81 5.04
N LYS A 61 -2.90 2.90 4.67
CA LYS A 61 -2.66 1.45 4.73
C LYS A 61 -1.47 1.00 3.86
N ILE A 62 -1.29 1.60 2.68
CA ILE A 62 -0.13 1.32 1.81
C ILE A 62 1.18 1.73 2.49
N LEU A 63 1.19 2.88 3.17
CA LEU A 63 2.37 3.36 3.92
C LEU A 63 2.66 2.48 5.15
N GLU A 64 1.62 2.06 5.88
CA GLU A 64 1.76 1.13 7.00
C GLU A 64 2.33 -0.21 6.55
N GLU A 65 1.82 -0.77 5.46
CA GLU A 65 2.31 -2.02 4.88
C GLU A 65 3.77 -1.89 4.43
N HIS A 66 4.10 -0.79 3.74
CA HIS A 66 5.49 -0.50 3.37
C HIS A 66 6.38 -0.43 4.61
N LYS A 67 5.96 0.28 5.65
CA LYS A 67 6.71 0.41 6.91
C LYS A 67 6.88 -0.95 7.58
N SER A 68 5.80 -1.71 7.74
CA SER A 68 5.79 -3.06 8.34
C SER A 68 6.87 -3.95 7.75
N ARG A 69 6.95 -4.01 6.41
CA ARG A 69 7.96 -4.79 5.69
C ARG A 69 9.40 -4.35 5.93
N HIS A 70 9.62 -3.05 6.10
CA HIS A 70 10.96 -2.51 6.35
C HIS A 70 11.35 -2.63 7.83
N SER A 71 10.40 -2.52 8.76
CA SER A 71 10.64 -2.73 10.20
C SER A 71 10.93 -4.19 10.58
N VAL A 72 10.48 -5.18 9.79
CA VAL A 72 10.89 -6.59 9.98
C VAL A 72 12.38 -6.81 9.66
N ASN A 73 12.98 -5.93 8.85
CA ASN A 73 14.39 -6.02 8.47
C ASN A 73 15.35 -5.50 9.56
N ASP A 74 14.89 -4.60 10.43
CA ASP A 74 15.70 -4.08 11.55
C ASP A 74 15.71 -4.99 12.78
N ASN A 75 14.79 -5.98 12.86
CA ASN A 75 14.65 -6.84 14.04
C ASN A 75 15.30 -8.23 13.90
N HIS A 76 16.11 -8.47 12.88
CA HIS A 76 16.80 -9.75 12.66
C HIS A 76 18.15 -9.89 13.39
N ASN A 77 18.47 -9.03 14.37
CA ASN A 77 19.69 -9.17 15.17
C ASN A 77 19.49 -9.26 16.69
N SER A 78 18.31 -9.64 17.18
CA SER A 78 18.20 -10.04 18.61
C SER A 78 17.06 -11.01 18.87
N SER A 79 17.45 -12.20 19.33
CA SER A 79 16.66 -13.26 19.97
C SER A 79 15.62 -13.97 19.11
N ALA A 80 15.57 -15.30 19.03
CA ALA A 80 16.37 -16.43 19.50
C ALA A 80 15.65 -17.67 18.91
N MET A 81 16.36 -18.80 18.73
CA MET A 81 16.01 -20.16 19.19
C MET A 81 17.01 -21.14 18.55
N ILE A 82 18.16 -21.34 19.20
CA ILE A 82 18.95 -22.54 18.97
C ILE A 82 18.34 -23.62 19.85
N ALA A 83 17.44 -24.41 19.28
CA ALA A 83 16.97 -25.65 19.88
C ALA A 83 17.10 -26.76 18.83
N LYS A 84 18.23 -27.47 18.89
CA LYS A 84 18.40 -28.82 18.34
C LYS A 84 19.67 -29.39 18.98
N THR A 85 19.51 -30.12 20.08
CA THR A 85 19.37 -31.59 20.20
C THR A 85 20.71 -32.21 20.51
#